data_AF-A0A0C3DHB1-F1
#
_entry.id   AF-A0A0C3DHB1-F1
#
_cell.length_a   1.000
_cell.length_b   1.000
_cell.length_c   1.000
_cell.angle_alpha   90.00
_cell.angle_beta   90.00
_cell.angle_gamma   90.00
#
_symmetry.space_group_name_H-M   'P 1'
#
loop_
_entity.id
_entity.type
_entity.pdbx_description
1 polymer ?
#
loop_
_entity_poly.entity_id
_entity_poly.type
_entity_poly.pdbx_seq_one_letter_code
_entity_poly.pdbx_strand_id
1 'polypeptide(L)'
;MNGQIQVAGDQWPVFLYANYTYDPEDPWNGLLQSSLLISAFKHIFTSPSSVDQELKATHSGNAHLHGVQSVTKVSIAYVATQARFALTSAQVFSHTDLITDSECFYTSILDLLGDPDEKDEVDQLLMWWNRQIFLLYADLEQVPVKNSALAWIKQKCEEMKERAANILFGTRD
;
A
#
# COMPACT_ATOMS: atom_id res chain seq x y z
N MET A 1 33.42 27.37 -8.25
CA MET A 1 32.05 27.77 -8.62
C MET A 1 31.15 26.60 -8.24
N ASN A 2 30.48 26.67 -7.09
CA ASN A 2 29.60 25.61 -6.64
C ASN A 2 28.26 25.79 -7.36
N GLY A 3 28.01 24.96 -8.37
CA GLY A 3 26.74 24.91 -9.11
C GLY A 3 25.65 24.25 -8.28
N GLN A 4 25.24 24.91 -7.19
CA GLN A 4 24.03 24.52 -6.47
C GLN A 4 22.84 25.02 -7.30
N ILE A 5 22.26 24.12 -8.07
CA ILE A 5 20.97 24.34 -8.73
C ILE A 5 19.93 24.31 -7.60
N GLN A 6 19.40 25.47 -7.27
CA GLN A 6 18.25 25.60 -6.38
C GLN A 6 17.03 25.12 -7.17
N VAL A 7 16.70 23.83 -7.03
CA VAL A 7 15.50 23.25 -7.61
C VAL A 7 14.32 23.78 -6.82
N ALA A 8 13.45 24.56 -7.46
CA ALA A 8 12.24 25.08 -6.84
C ALA A 8 11.30 23.92 -6.43
N GLY A 9 10.56 24.08 -5.33
CA GLY A 9 9.73 23.01 -4.74
C GLY A 9 8.60 22.49 -5.64
N ASP A 10 8.25 23.23 -6.69
CA ASP A 10 7.28 22.91 -7.74
C ASP A 10 7.88 22.05 -8.88
N GLN A 11 9.20 21.93 -8.97
CA GLN A 11 9.86 21.01 -9.88
C GLN A 11 10.00 19.63 -9.26
N TRP A 12 8.99 18.81 -9.50
CA TRP A 12 8.95 17.47 -8.98
C TRP A 12 10.00 16.56 -9.64
N PRO A 13 10.81 15.85 -8.85
CA PRO A 13 11.89 15.03 -9.37
C PRO A 13 11.35 13.76 -10.03
N VAL A 14 12.03 13.32 -11.09
CA VAL A 14 11.64 12.14 -11.88
C VAL A 14 11.52 10.85 -11.06
N PHE A 15 12.15 10.78 -9.87
CA PHE A 15 12.03 9.60 -9.01
C PHE A 15 10.60 9.33 -8.53
N LEU A 16 9.70 10.33 -8.58
CA LEU A 16 8.30 10.14 -8.25
C LEU A 16 7.55 9.30 -9.29
N TYR A 17 8.01 9.33 -10.54
CA TYR A 17 7.30 8.75 -11.67
C TYR A 17 7.62 7.26 -11.85
N ALA A 18 6.64 6.50 -12.31
CA ALA A 18 6.83 5.13 -12.76
C ALA A 18 7.91 5.08 -13.84
N ASN A 19 8.81 4.10 -13.74
CA ASN A 19 9.98 3.97 -14.62
C ASN A 19 10.87 5.24 -14.70
N TYR A 20 10.74 6.14 -13.73
CA TYR A 20 11.50 7.39 -13.64
C TYR A 20 11.40 8.27 -14.89
N THR A 21 10.24 8.24 -15.57
CA THR A 21 10.00 8.95 -16.84
C THR A 21 8.83 9.92 -16.68
N TYR A 22 9.01 11.17 -17.11
CA TYR A 22 7.97 12.20 -17.11
C TYR A 22 7.37 12.33 -18.51
N ASP A 23 6.04 12.32 -18.59
CA ASP A 23 5.28 12.56 -19.82
C ASP A 23 4.70 13.99 -19.80
N PRO A 24 5.14 14.90 -20.69
CA PRO A 24 4.64 16.27 -20.71
C PRO A 24 3.21 16.39 -21.24
N GLU A 25 2.71 15.40 -21.99
CA GLU A 25 1.35 15.40 -22.53
C GLU A 25 0.34 14.84 -21.52
N ASP A 26 0.81 14.00 -20.58
CA ASP A 26 0.04 13.46 -19.47
C ASP A 26 0.88 13.47 -18.17
N PRO A 27 0.91 14.60 -17.43
CA PRO A 27 1.70 14.74 -16.21
C PRO A 27 1.30 13.79 -15.08
N TRP A 28 0.10 13.19 -15.12
CA TRP A 28 -0.33 12.20 -14.13
C TRP A 28 0.18 10.80 -14.44
N ASN A 29 0.64 10.56 -15.67
CA ASN A 29 1.13 9.26 -16.11
C ASN A 29 2.29 8.77 -15.22
N GLY A 30 1.99 7.76 -14.40
CA GLY A 30 2.95 7.17 -13.47
C GLY A 30 3.34 8.05 -12.30
N LEU A 31 2.73 9.22 -12.10
CA LEU A 31 3.07 10.13 -11.02
C LEU A 31 2.83 9.49 -9.65
N LEU A 32 3.82 9.59 -8.75
CA LEU A 32 3.82 8.96 -7.42
C LEU A 32 3.67 7.42 -7.45
N GLN A 33 4.06 6.76 -8.55
CA GLN A 33 3.96 5.31 -8.73
C GLN A 33 5.31 4.62 -8.93
N SER A 34 6.42 5.29 -8.59
CA SER A 34 7.74 4.67 -8.73
C SER A 34 7.96 3.50 -7.77
N SER A 35 8.73 2.50 -8.22
CA SER A 35 9.12 1.35 -7.39
C SER A 35 9.92 1.76 -6.14
N LEU A 36 10.63 2.89 -6.21
CA LEU A 36 11.35 3.45 -5.08
C LEU A 36 10.39 3.87 -3.96
N LEU A 37 9.29 4.56 -4.31
CA LEU A 37 8.27 4.97 -3.35
C LEU A 37 7.57 3.77 -2.72
N ILE A 38 7.26 2.73 -3.50
CA ILE A 38 6.68 1.48 -2.96
C ILE A 38 7.60 0.84 -1.93
N SER A 39 8.89 0.71 -2.25
CA SER A 39 9.88 0.12 -1.35
C SER A 39 10.05 0.96 -0.08
N ALA A 40 10.16 2.29 -0.21
CA ALA A 40 10.26 3.19 0.92
C ALA A 40 9.01 3.11 1.83
N PHE A 41 7.81 3.08 1.25
CA PHE A 41 6.57 2.91 2.00
C PHE A 41 6.59 1.62 2.81
N LYS A 42 6.98 0.51 2.19
CA LYS A 42 7.10 -0.78 2.88
C LYS A 42 8.10 -0.69 4.02
N HIS A 43 9.31 -0.19 3.79
CA HIS A 43 10.29 -0.07 4.87
C HIS A 43 9.85 0.83 6.04
N ILE A 44 9.07 1.89 5.76
CA ILE A 44 8.61 2.84 6.78
C ILE A 44 7.40 2.29 7.56
N PHE A 45 6.40 1.72 6.86
CA PHE A 45 5.10 1.39 7.45
C PHE A 45 4.83 -0.12 7.60
N THR A 46 5.56 -0.98 6.89
CA THR A 46 5.46 -2.44 7.01
C THR A 46 6.75 -2.96 7.60
N SER A 47 6.73 -3.37 8.87
CA SER A 47 7.93 -3.83 9.63
C SER A 47 8.94 -4.62 8.78
N PRO A 48 10.27 -4.44 8.99
CA PRO A 48 11.33 -5.08 8.19
C PRO A 48 11.15 -6.59 7.96
N SER A 49 10.51 -7.29 8.90
CA SER A 49 10.21 -8.73 8.79
C SER A 49 9.22 -9.12 7.67
N SER A 50 8.69 -8.16 6.92
CA SER A 50 7.83 -8.39 5.75
C SER A 50 8.56 -8.29 4.40
N VAL A 51 9.84 -7.89 4.43
CA VAL A 51 10.63 -7.61 3.22
C VAL A 51 11.51 -8.78 2.79
N ASP A 52 11.73 -9.77 3.67
CA ASP A 52 12.40 -11.02 3.31
C ASP A 52 11.38 -12.06 2.86
N GLN A 53 11.44 -12.41 1.57
CA GLN A 53 10.74 -13.53 0.99
C GLN A 53 11.35 -14.84 1.52
N GLU A 54 11.00 -15.22 2.74
CA GLU A 54 11.15 -16.58 3.23
C GLU A 54 9.77 -17.12 3.62
N LEU A 55 9.34 -18.18 2.93
CA LEU A 55 8.05 -18.87 3.06
C LEU A 55 7.91 -19.61 4.40
N LYS A 56 8.16 -18.94 5.53
CA LYS A 56 7.91 -19.45 6.89
C LYS A 56 7.59 -18.29 7.84
N ALA A 57 6.34 -17.84 7.82
CA ALA A 57 5.81 -17.02 8.91
C ALA A 57 4.48 -17.61 9.41
N THR A 58 4.56 -18.37 10.49
CA THR A 58 3.43 -18.91 11.26
C THR A 58 2.87 -17.86 12.22
N HIS A 59 2.71 -16.60 11.82
CA HIS A 59 1.96 -15.61 12.60
C HIS A 59 1.45 -14.53 11.64
N SER A 60 0.16 -14.22 11.75
CA SER A 60 -0.52 -13.14 11.03
C SER A 60 0.38 -11.90 10.92
N GLY A 61 0.68 -11.50 9.68
CA GLY A 61 1.50 -10.32 9.42
C GLY A 61 0.98 -9.11 10.19
N ASN A 62 1.91 -8.27 10.67
CA ASN A 62 1.67 -7.11 11.54
C ASN A 62 0.72 -6.03 11.00
N ALA A 63 0.06 -6.24 9.86
CA ALA A 63 -1.08 -5.43 9.42
C ALA A 63 -2.22 -5.39 10.46
N HIS A 64 -2.28 -6.36 11.38
CA HIS A 64 -3.22 -6.34 12.51
C HIS A 64 -2.73 -5.58 13.76
N LEU A 65 -1.43 -5.24 13.85
CA LEU A 65 -0.86 -4.72 15.09
C LEU A 65 -0.77 -3.19 15.16
N HIS A 66 -0.97 -2.47 14.06
CA HIS A 66 -1.25 -1.03 14.06
C HIS A 66 -2.19 -0.71 12.90
N GLY A 67 -3.38 -0.16 13.18
CA GLY A 67 -4.53 -0.03 12.28
C GLY A 67 -4.39 0.89 11.07
N VAL A 68 -3.36 0.71 10.24
CA VAL A 68 -3.26 1.32 8.91
C VAL A 68 -4.03 0.43 7.94
N GLN A 69 -5.34 0.69 7.80
CA GLN A 69 -6.25 -0.08 6.93
C GLN A 69 -6.21 0.36 5.47
N SER A 70 -5.56 1.48 5.16
CA SER A 70 -5.40 1.98 3.79
C SER A 70 -4.23 2.95 3.68
N VAL A 71 -3.70 3.08 2.46
CA VAL A 71 -2.78 4.15 2.07
C VAL A 71 -3.56 5.47 2.01
N THR A 72 -2.99 6.55 2.54
CA THR A 72 -3.59 7.89 2.57
C THR A 72 -2.75 8.88 1.76
N LYS A 73 -3.36 10.00 1.35
CA LYS A 73 -2.65 11.10 0.66
C LYS A 73 -1.44 11.58 1.47
N VAL A 74 -1.64 11.70 2.78
CA VAL A 74 -0.63 12.09 3.77
C VAL A 74 0.53 11.09 3.83
N SER A 75 0.24 9.78 3.84
CA SER A 75 1.31 8.79 3.88
C SER A 75 2.10 8.73 2.56
N ILE A 76 1.47 8.93 1.40
CA ILE A 76 2.17 9.04 0.12
C ILE A 76 3.10 10.26 0.11
N ALA A 77 2.59 11.44 0.46
CA ALA A 77 3.38 12.67 0.52
C ALA A 77 4.56 12.53 1.48
N TYR A 78 4.34 11.93 2.65
CA TYR A 78 5.40 11.67 3.63
C TYR A 78 6.50 10.76 3.07
N VAL A 79 6.14 9.63 2.42
CA VAL A 79 7.12 8.72 1.82
C VAL A 79 7.91 9.39 0.71
N ALA A 80 7.26 10.19 -0.14
CA ALA A 80 7.94 10.94 -1.19
C ALA A 80 8.98 11.90 -0.61
N THR A 81 8.63 12.63 0.45
CA THR A 81 9.55 13.52 1.15
C THR A 81 10.72 12.77 1.77
N GLN A 82 10.47 11.62 2.41
CA GLN A 82 11.53 10.80 3.01
C GLN A 82 12.46 10.20 1.96
N ALA A 83 11.92 9.74 0.83
CA ALA A 83 12.72 9.26 -0.29
C ALA A 83 13.59 10.38 -0.88
N ARG A 84 13.02 11.59 -1.06
CA ARG A 84 13.78 12.75 -1.55
C ARG A 84 14.94 13.12 -0.61
N PHE A 85 14.68 13.11 0.69
CA PHE A 85 15.72 13.37 1.69
C PHE A 85 16.82 12.31 1.63
N ALA A 86 16.47 11.03 1.58
CA ALA A 86 17.44 9.92 1.49
C ALA A 86 18.31 9.97 0.21
N LEU A 87 17.79 10.54 -0.87
CA LEU A 87 18.53 10.74 -2.13
C LEU A 87 19.40 12.00 -2.14
N THR A 88 19.21 12.90 -1.17
CA THR A 88 19.98 14.15 -1.06
C THR A 88 21.23 13.92 -0.22
N SER A 89 22.35 14.58 -0.52
CA SER A 89 23.57 14.52 0.31
C SER A 89 23.47 15.28 1.64
N ALA A 90 22.27 15.71 2.03
CA ALA A 90 22.03 16.48 3.25
C ALA A 90 22.13 15.55 4.47
N GLN A 91 22.92 15.94 5.48
CA GLN A 91 23.13 15.14 6.69
C GLN A 91 22.06 15.36 7.76
N VAL A 92 21.23 16.42 7.65
CA VAL A 92 20.25 16.80 8.67
C VAL A 92 18.90 17.02 8.02
N PHE A 93 17.87 16.39 8.59
CA PHE A 93 16.48 16.68 8.25
C PHE A 93 16.04 17.88 9.11
N SER A 94 16.14 19.09 8.58
CA SER A 94 15.68 20.31 9.25
C SER A 94 14.47 20.91 8.54
N HIS A 95 13.48 21.37 9.33
CA HIS A 95 12.36 22.16 8.82
C HIS A 95 12.81 23.49 8.18
N THR A 96 13.98 24.00 8.56
CA THR A 96 14.53 25.27 8.04
C THR A 96 15.57 25.10 6.95
N ASP A 97 15.80 23.88 6.45
CA ASP A 97 16.81 23.66 5.39
C ASP A 97 16.30 24.15 4.03
N LEU A 98 16.61 25.41 3.74
CA LEU A 98 16.49 26.06 2.42
C LEU A 98 17.20 25.29 1.30
N ILE A 99 18.09 24.35 1.64
CA ILE A 99 18.81 23.50 0.69
C ILE A 99 17.91 22.42 0.09
N THR A 100 16.93 21.93 0.85
CA THR A 100 16.05 20.84 0.41
C THR A 100 14.60 21.30 0.28
N ASP A 101 14.16 22.36 0.97
CA ASP A 101 12.77 22.85 0.89
C ASP A 101 11.71 21.73 1.02
N SER A 102 11.96 20.82 1.96
CA SER A 102 11.18 19.59 2.15
C SER A 102 9.73 19.86 2.55
N GLU A 103 9.48 20.98 3.25
CA GLU A 103 8.14 21.41 3.64
C GLU A 103 7.33 21.87 2.43
N CYS A 104 7.91 22.68 1.54
CA CYS A 104 7.27 23.09 0.29
C CYS A 104 7.01 21.88 -0.61
N PHE A 105 7.99 20.97 -0.73
CA PHE A 105 7.81 19.73 -1.49
C PHE A 105 6.65 18.89 -0.95
N TYR A 106 6.62 18.64 0.36
CA TYR A 106 5.54 17.90 1.02
C TYR A 106 4.18 18.56 0.83
N THR A 107 4.12 19.88 1.05
CA THR A 107 2.89 20.68 0.92
C THR A 107 2.39 20.69 -0.52
N SER A 108 3.27 20.85 -1.49
CA SER A 108 2.90 20.83 -2.92
C SER A 108 2.25 19.50 -3.34
N ILE A 109 2.77 18.37 -2.83
CA ILE A 109 2.17 17.05 -3.10
C ILE A 109 0.80 16.96 -2.43
N LEU A 110 0.68 17.41 -1.18
CA LEU A 110 -0.60 17.41 -0.48
C LEU A 110 -1.64 18.31 -1.14
N ASP A 111 -1.22 19.46 -1.65
CA ASP A 111 -2.09 20.40 -2.35
C ASP A 111 -2.63 19.76 -3.63
N LEU A 112 -1.76 19.14 -4.46
CA LEU A 112 -2.21 18.38 -5.65
C LEU A 112 -3.18 17.25 -5.25
N LEU A 113 -2.81 16.44 -4.26
CA LEU A 113 -3.65 15.34 -3.83
C LEU A 113 -4.97 15.81 -3.19
N GLY A 114 -5.00 17.04 -2.67
CA GLY A 114 -6.14 17.67 -2.03
C GLY A 114 -7.06 18.43 -2.99
N ASP A 115 -6.62 18.66 -4.23
CA ASP A 115 -7.35 19.42 -5.24
C ASP A 115 -8.66 18.70 -5.61
N PRO A 116 -9.84 19.36 -5.49
CA PRO A 116 -11.10 18.77 -5.91
C PRO A 116 -11.17 18.47 -7.40
N ASP A 117 -10.44 19.20 -8.24
CA ASP A 117 -10.45 19.02 -9.70
C ASP A 117 -9.65 17.78 -10.13
N GLU A 118 -8.73 17.30 -9.29
CA GLU A 118 -7.87 16.13 -9.53
C GLU A 118 -8.40 14.86 -8.83
N LYS A 119 -9.63 14.89 -8.35
CA LYS A 119 -10.19 13.87 -7.46
C LYS A 119 -10.19 12.48 -8.10
N ASP A 120 -10.50 12.36 -9.37
CA ASP A 120 -10.66 11.07 -10.06
C ASP A 120 -9.30 10.38 -10.24
N GLU A 121 -8.25 11.14 -10.55
CA GLU A 121 -6.86 10.72 -10.66
C GLU A 121 -6.32 10.31 -9.28
N VAL A 122 -6.60 11.10 -8.25
CA VAL A 122 -6.21 10.80 -6.86
C VAL A 122 -6.88 9.53 -6.35
N ASP A 123 -8.16 9.33 -6.62
CA ASP A 123 -8.88 8.12 -6.21
C ASP A 123 -8.31 6.88 -6.94
N GLN A 124 -7.96 7.00 -8.22
CA GLN A 124 -7.26 5.95 -8.97
C GLN A 124 -5.87 5.64 -8.40
N LEU A 125 -5.11 6.68 -8.05
CA LEU A 125 -3.79 6.54 -7.41
C LEU A 125 -3.92 5.80 -6.08
N LEU A 126 -4.86 6.19 -5.21
CA LEU A 126 -5.08 5.55 -3.92
C LEU A 126 -5.52 4.08 -4.09
N MET A 127 -6.39 3.79 -5.05
CA MET A 127 -6.77 2.40 -5.36
C MET A 127 -5.55 1.58 -5.81
N TRP A 128 -4.72 2.14 -6.68
CA TRP A 128 -3.49 1.48 -7.12
C TRP A 128 -2.54 1.22 -5.95
N TRP A 129 -2.28 2.21 -5.10
CA TRP A 129 -1.41 2.08 -3.94
C TRP A 129 -1.91 1.03 -2.95
N ASN A 130 -3.21 1.03 -2.64
CA ASN A 130 -3.80 0.03 -1.76
C ASN A 130 -3.64 -1.39 -2.32
N ARG A 131 -3.77 -1.57 -3.64
CA ARG A 131 -3.48 -2.85 -4.29
C ARG A 131 -2.02 -3.25 -4.12
N GLN A 132 -1.06 -2.34 -4.33
CA GLN A 132 0.38 -2.67 -4.22
C GLN A 132 0.84 -3.04 -2.81
N ILE A 133 0.28 -2.37 -1.80
CA ILE A 133 0.69 -2.54 -0.40
C ILE A 133 -0.06 -3.69 0.27
N PHE A 134 -1.36 -3.82 0.03
CA PHE A 134 -2.22 -4.78 0.71
C PHE A 134 -2.61 -5.99 -0.16
N LEU A 135 -1.70 -6.44 -1.04
CA LEU A 135 -1.88 -7.61 -1.94
C LEU A 135 -2.41 -8.89 -1.26
N LEU A 136 -2.40 -8.99 0.07
CA LEU A 136 -2.91 -10.14 0.83
C LEU A 136 -4.44 -10.16 1.04
N TYR A 137 -5.19 -9.08 0.77
CA TYR A 137 -6.66 -9.09 0.96
C TYR A 137 -7.45 -9.43 -0.32
N ALA A 138 -6.94 -9.06 -1.50
CA ALA A 138 -7.66 -9.27 -2.77
C ALA A 138 -7.72 -10.76 -3.18
N ASP A 139 -6.69 -11.55 -2.85
CA ASP A 139 -6.64 -12.98 -3.20
C ASP A 139 -7.43 -13.87 -2.22
N LEU A 140 -7.75 -13.37 -1.01
CA LEU A 140 -8.53 -14.13 -0.02
C LEU A 140 -10.05 -14.04 -0.25
N GLU A 141 -10.54 -13.00 -0.92
CA GLU A 141 -11.97 -12.89 -1.22
C GLU A 141 -12.40 -13.63 -2.50
N GLN A 142 -11.47 -13.97 -3.41
CA GLN A 142 -11.81 -14.61 -4.70
C GLN A 142 -11.58 -16.12 -4.77
N VAL A 143 -11.13 -16.80 -3.72
CA VAL A 143 -11.22 -18.26 -3.70
C VAL A 143 -12.64 -18.62 -3.30
N PRO A 144 -13.48 -19.18 -4.19
CA PRO A 144 -14.76 -19.73 -3.77
C PRO A 144 -14.42 -20.84 -2.78
N VAL A 145 -14.82 -20.67 -1.53
CA VAL A 145 -14.65 -21.63 -0.43
C VAL A 145 -15.56 -22.85 -0.67
N LYS A 146 -15.42 -23.50 -1.83
CA LYS A 146 -16.11 -24.74 -2.18
C LYS A 146 -15.40 -25.96 -1.60
N ASN A 147 -14.13 -25.83 -1.21
CA ASN A 147 -13.31 -26.94 -0.71
C ASN A 147 -12.57 -26.62 0.61
N SER A 148 -13.04 -25.68 1.45
CA SER A 148 -12.40 -25.52 2.77
C SER A 148 -12.72 -26.70 3.68
N ALA A 149 -11.77 -27.04 4.55
CA ALA A 149 -11.96 -28.02 5.59
C ALA A 149 -13.22 -27.72 6.44
N LEU A 150 -13.57 -26.44 6.62
CA LEU A 150 -14.77 -26.04 7.35
C LEU A 150 -16.07 -26.44 6.64
N ALA A 151 -16.13 -26.30 5.31
CA ALA A 151 -17.28 -26.74 4.51
C ALA A 151 -17.44 -28.28 4.58
N TRP A 152 -16.32 -29.00 4.49
CA TRP A 152 -16.28 -30.46 4.66
C TRP A 152 -16.73 -30.91 6.05
N ILE A 153 -16.27 -30.22 7.11
CA ILE A 153 -16.67 -30.53 8.49
C ILE A 153 -18.17 -30.30 8.68
N LYS A 154 -18.72 -29.18 8.16
CA LYS A 154 -20.15 -28.89 8.25
C LYS A 154 -21.00 -29.93 7.51
N GLN A 155 -20.62 -30.32 6.30
CA GLN A 155 -21.31 -31.35 5.53
C GLN A 155 -21.32 -32.70 6.27
N LYS A 156 -20.16 -33.12 6.79
CA LYS A 156 -20.03 -34.35 7.60
C LYS A 156 -20.92 -34.33 8.85
N CYS A 157 -21.01 -33.18 9.54
CA CYS A 157 -21.87 -33.05 10.71
C CYS A 157 -23.36 -33.17 10.37
N GLU A 158 -23.79 -32.63 9.23
CA GLU A 158 -25.19 -32.68 8.81
C GLU A 158 -25.59 -34.10 8.34
N GLU A 159 -24.74 -34.78 7.57
CA GLU A 159 -24.95 -36.19 7.18
C GLU A 159 -25.03 -37.13 8.40
N MET A 160 -24.24 -36.85 9.46
CA MET A 160 -24.29 -37.62 10.70
C MET A 160 -25.56 -37.34 11.50
N LYS A 161 -26.06 -36.10 11.51
CA LYS A 161 -27.36 -35.75 12.11
C LYS A 161 -28.52 -36.41 11.38
N GLU A 162 -28.52 -36.40 10.04
CA GLU A 162 -29.56 -37.06 9.24
C GLU A 162 -29.55 -38.57 9.44
N ARG A 163 -28.38 -39.21 9.51
CA ARG A 163 -28.30 -40.64 9.87
C ARG A 163 -28.82 -40.91 11.27
N ALA A 164 -28.46 -40.08 12.25
CA ALA A 164 -28.94 -40.26 13.62
C ALA A 164 -30.46 -40.08 13.72
N ALA A 165 -31.03 -39.12 12.99
CA ALA A 165 -32.47 -38.92 12.89
C ALA A 165 -33.15 -40.10 12.20
N ASN A 166 -32.64 -40.58 11.07
CA ASN A 166 -33.21 -41.71 10.34
C ASN A 166 -33.14 -43.03 11.14
N ILE A 167 -32.11 -43.23 11.96
CA ILE A 167 -32.01 -44.37 12.88
C ILE A 167 -33.03 -44.26 14.02
N LEU A 168 -33.29 -43.05 14.51
CA LEU A 168 -34.28 -42.79 15.57
C LEU A 168 -35.73 -42.94 15.06
N PHE A 169 -35.99 -42.63 13.79
CA PHE A 169 -37.31 -42.77 13.16
C PHE A 169 -37.55 -44.12 12.47
N GLY A 170 -36.51 -44.92 12.21
CA GLY A 170 -36.60 -46.20 11.48
C GLY A 170 -36.81 -47.46 12.34
N THR A 171 -37.08 -47.33 13.64
CA THR A 171 -37.33 -48.47 14.57
C THR A 171 -38.78 -48.58 15.03
N ARG A 172 -39.73 -48.17 14.17
CA ARG A 172 -41.15 -48.47 14.32
C ARG A 172 -41.67 -49.07 13.03
N ASP A 173 -41.45 -50.37 12.87
CA ASP A 173 -42.34 -51.32 12.19
C ASP A 173 -42.14 -52.70 12.83
#